data_AF-A0A2S9V8D7-F1
#
_entry.id   AF-A0A2S9V8D7-F1
#
_cell.length_a   1.000
_cell.length_b   1.000
_cell.length_c   1.000
_cell.angle_alpha   90.00
_cell.angle_beta   90.00
_cell.angle_gamma   90.00
#
_symmetry.space_group_name_H-M   'P 1'
#
loop_
_entity.id
_entity.type
_entity.pdbx_description
1 polymer ?
#
loop_
_entity_poly.entity_id
_entity_poly.type
_entity_poly.pdbx_seq_one_letter_code
_entity_poly.pdbx_strand_id
1 'polypeptide(L)'
;MEANNQTEHDFVKPGTLSPPGPIGRLVRLGLGVICIDLVIQIVDDVPGMIQRWWPINLVSICTVILGFYLLKPVIDIGISKKAKRWPQFFVGFISLAASLYDAVNQQPFFGAGLTASTMLWMTYVYGHLGVSFLLSAAIKTPGCEMRAIPHLWSKLTGSSTLEHYCPGPLSPIDTWERKLFHK
;
A
#
# COMPACT_ATOMS: atom_id res chain seq x y z
N MET A 1 4.75 32.40 -17.18
CA MET A 1 3.69 31.61 -16.54
C MET A 1 3.55 30.32 -17.33
N GLU A 2 4.41 29.35 -17.06
CA GLU A 2 4.29 27.99 -17.61
C GLU A 2 3.81 27.11 -16.46
N ALA A 3 2.51 26.82 -16.44
CA ALA A 3 1.95 25.82 -15.55
C ALA A 3 2.47 24.46 -16.00
N ASN A 4 3.62 24.08 -15.44
CA ASN A 4 4.30 22.84 -15.73
C ASN A 4 3.35 21.70 -15.33
N ASN A 5 2.94 20.91 -16.32
CA ASN A 5 2.06 19.77 -16.20
C ASN A 5 2.82 18.63 -15.51
N GLN A 6 3.20 18.83 -14.24
CA GLN A 6 3.83 17.80 -13.41
C GLN A 6 2.80 16.73 -13.15
N THR A 7 3.01 15.57 -13.77
CA THR A 7 2.09 14.45 -13.62
C THR A 7 2.23 13.86 -12.22
N GLU A 8 1.15 13.30 -11.70
CA GLU A 8 1.06 12.58 -10.40
C GLU A 8 2.13 11.48 -10.23
N HIS A 9 2.88 11.16 -11.29
CA HIS A 9 3.92 10.15 -11.36
C HIS A 9 5.36 10.69 -11.41
N ASP A 10 5.58 12.00 -11.26
CA ASP A 10 6.91 12.58 -11.29
C ASP A 10 7.53 12.74 -9.89
N PHE A 11 8.83 12.48 -9.82
CA PHE A 11 9.61 12.69 -8.61
C PHE A 11 10.09 14.14 -8.53
N VAL A 12 9.80 14.82 -7.43
CA VAL A 12 10.15 16.22 -7.22
C VAL A 12 11.34 16.37 -6.27
N LYS A 13 11.97 17.55 -6.28
CA LYS A 13 13.11 17.84 -5.41
C LYS A 13 12.67 17.83 -3.93
N PRO A 14 13.55 17.44 -3.00
CA PRO A 14 13.26 17.53 -1.56
C PRO A 14 12.90 18.97 -1.15
N GLY A 15 11.97 19.13 -0.23
CA GLY A 15 11.48 20.42 0.26
C GLY A 15 10.47 21.10 -0.65
N THR A 16 10.00 20.44 -1.72
CA THR A 16 8.95 20.99 -2.60
C THR A 16 7.57 20.76 -1.99
N LEU A 17 7.37 19.62 -1.32
CA LEU A 17 6.11 19.23 -0.72
C LEU A 17 6.08 19.62 0.76
N SER A 18 4.98 20.25 1.16
CA SER A 18 4.75 20.57 2.57
C SER A 18 4.48 19.28 3.37
N PRO A 19 4.98 19.18 4.60
CA PRO A 19 4.62 18.08 5.50
C PRO A 19 3.12 18.12 5.87
N PRO A 20 2.51 16.97 6.21
CA PRO A 20 1.11 16.91 6.60
C PRO A 20 0.86 17.59 7.95
N GLY A 21 -0.31 18.21 8.08
CA GLY A 21 -0.78 18.80 9.33
C GLY A 21 -1.30 17.75 10.33
N PRO A 22 -1.74 18.16 11.53
CA PRO A 22 -2.24 17.25 12.57
C PRO A 22 -3.40 16.35 12.10
N ILE A 23 -4.36 16.86 11.33
CA ILE A 23 -5.50 16.09 10.80
C ILE A 23 -5.00 15.08 9.79
N GLY A 24 -4.17 15.49 8.83
CA GLY A 24 -3.56 14.59 7.86
C GLY A 24 -2.75 13.46 8.51
N ARG A 25 -2.14 13.70 9.68
CA ARG A 25 -1.45 12.67 10.47
C ARG A 25 -2.40 11.70 11.16
N LEU A 26 -3.51 12.19 11.73
CA LEU A 26 -4.51 11.35 12.37
C LEU A 26 -5.18 10.41 11.36
N VAL A 27 -5.50 10.90 10.16
CA VAL A 27 -6.05 10.08 9.08
C VAL A 27 -5.08 8.97 8.70
N ARG A 28 -3.79 9.30 8.52
CA ARG A 28 -2.76 8.29 8.21
C ARG A 28 -2.57 7.29 9.34
N LEU A 29 -2.61 7.73 10.59
CA LEU A 29 -2.52 6.82 11.73
C LEU A 29 -3.71 5.85 11.75
N GLY A 30 -4.94 6.34 11.52
CA GLY A 30 -6.13 5.50 11.41
C GLY A 30 -6.04 4.48 10.28
N LEU A 31 -5.64 4.91 9.07
CA LEU A 31 -5.42 4.01 7.93
C LEU A 31 -4.32 2.98 8.23
N GLY A 32 -3.23 3.39 8.87
CA GLY A 32 -2.15 2.50 9.29
C GLY A 32 -2.62 1.42 10.26
N VAL A 33 -3.38 1.79 11.29
CA VAL A 33 -3.96 0.85 12.25
C VAL A 33 -4.90 -0.14 11.56
N ILE A 34 -5.79 0.34 10.68
CA ILE A 34 -6.71 -0.53 9.92
C ILE A 34 -5.94 -1.54 9.05
N CYS A 35 -4.89 -1.10 8.36
CA CYS A 35 -4.09 -2.00 7.53
C CYS A 35 -3.32 -3.04 8.36
N ILE A 36 -2.77 -2.65 9.51
CA ILE A 36 -2.09 -3.59 10.41
C ILE A 36 -3.07 -4.58 11.03
N ASP A 37 -4.25 -4.12 11.46
CA ASP A 37 -5.31 -4.97 12.00
C ASP A 37 -5.75 -6.02 10.96
N LEU A 38 -5.92 -5.63 9.70
CA LEU A 38 -6.19 -6.58 8.60
C LEU A 38 -5.10 -7.63 8.45
N VAL A 39 -3.82 -7.26 8.59
CA VAL A 39 -2.70 -8.21 8.53
C VAL A 39 -2.74 -9.17 9.71
N ILE A 40 -2.99 -8.67 10.92
CA ILE A 40 -3.09 -9.49 12.13
C ILE A 40 -4.21 -10.52 11.95
N GLN A 41 -5.39 -10.11 11.44
CA GLN A 41 -6.49 -11.04 11.17
C GLN A 41 -6.11 -12.14 10.16
N ILE A 42 -5.31 -11.81 9.13
CA ILE A 42 -4.84 -12.79 8.14
C ILE A 42 -3.83 -13.76 8.76
N VAL A 43 -2.92 -13.27 9.60
CA VAL A 43 -1.82 -14.06 10.18
C VAL A 43 -2.27 -14.92 11.37
N ASP A 44 -3.20 -14.42 12.18
CA ASP A 44 -3.66 -15.13 13.39
C ASP A 44 -4.57 -16.32 13.06
N ASP A 45 -5.35 -16.25 11.97
CA ASP A 45 -6.29 -17.31 11.56
C ASP A 45 -5.87 -18.01 10.26
N VAL A 46 -4.56 -18.17 10.03
CA VAL A 46 -4.03 -18.89 8.84
C VAL A 46 -4.68 -20.26 8.64
N PRO A 47 -4.69 -21.18 9.63
CA PRO A 47 -5.28 -22.50 9.42
C PRO A 47 -6.79 -22.43 9.17
N GLY A 48 -7.51 -21.53 9.85
CA GLY A 48 -8.95 -21.37 9.66
C GLY A 48 -9.31 -20.75 8.30
N MET A 49 -8.53 -19.79 7.81
CA MET A 49 -8.72 -19.20 6.48
C MET A 49 -8.52 -20.22 5.37
N ILE A 50 -7.49 -21.08 5.47
CA ILE A 50 -7.24 -22.16 4.52
C ILE A 50 -8.40 -23.17 4.53
N GLN A 51 -8.84 -23.60 5.72
CA GLN A 51 -9.95 -24.57 5.84
C GLN A 51 -11.29 -24.03 5.30
N ARG A 52 -11.51 -22.73 5.41
CA ARG A 52 -12.74 -22.06 4.93
C ARG A 52 -12.66 -21.62 3.46
N TRP A 53 -11.55 -21.87 2.76
CA TRP A 53 -11.38 -21.48 1.35
C TRP A 53 -11.49 -19.97 1.13
N TRP A 54 -10.88 -19.18 2.04
CA TRP A 54 -10.93 -17.72 1.99
C TRP A 54 -10.27 -17.17 0.69
N PRO A 55 -10.81 -16.11 0.06
CA PRO A 55 -11.91 -15.23 0.49
C PRO A 55 -13.32 -15.74 0.11
N ILE A 56 -14.24 -15.78 1.09
CA ILE A 56 -15.63 -16.26 0.91
C ILE A 56 -16.70 -15.17 0.96
N ASN A 57 -16.42 -14.05 1.64
CA ASN A 57 -17.40 -12.99 1.85
C ASN A 57 -17.14 -11.82 0.90
N LEU A 58 -18.19 -11.06 0.58
CA LEU A 58 -18.08 -9.88 -0.30
C LEU A 58 -17.01 -8.90 0.20
N VAL A 59 -16.96 -8.65 1.51
CA VAL A 59 -15.94 -7.78 2.12
C VAL A 59 -14.54 -8.29 1.81
N SER A 60 -14.24 -9.57 2.07
CA SER A 60 -12.92 -10.15 1.79
C SER A 60 -12.56 -10.12 0.30
N ILE A 61 -13.54 -10.33 -0.59
CA ILE A 61 -13.32 -10.24 -2.04
C ILE A 61 -12.97 -8.80 -2.43
N CYS A 62 -13.72 -7.82 -1.92
CA CYS A 62 -13.42 -6.40 -2.14
C CYS A 62 -12.03 -6.03 -1.59
N THR A 63 -11.64 -6.54 -0.42
CA THR A 63 -10.31 -6.33 0.14
C THR A 63 -9.22 -6.94 -0.74
N VAL A 64 -9.41 -8.15 -1.26
CA VAL A 64 -8.46 -8.79 -2.19
C VAL A 64 -8.33 -7.99 -3.49
N ILE A 65 -9.45 -7.58 -4.09
CA ILE A 65 -9.43 -6.75 -5.31
C ILE A 65 -8.71 -5.41 -5.05
N LEU A 66 -8.99 -4.77 -3.91
CA LEU A 66 -8.33 -3.53 -3.52
C LEU A 66 -6.83 -3.74 -3.32
N GLY A 67 -6.41 -4.80 -2.63
CA GLY A 67 -5.00 -5.15 -2.46
C GLY A 67 -4.30 -5.38 -3.80
N PHE A 68 -4.94 -6.07 -4.73
CA PHE A 68 -4.40 -6.32 -6.07
C PHE A 68 -4.25 -5.02 -6.89
N TYR A 69 -5.19 -4.10 -6.75
CA TYR A 69 -5.09 -2.76 -7.33
C TYR A 69 -3.93 -1.97 -6.73
N LEU A 70 -3.76 -2.03 -5.41
CA LEU A 70 -2.69 -1.33 -4.67
C LEU A 70 -1.30 -1.96 -4.87
N LEU A 71 -1.22 -3.16 -5.41
CA LEU A 71 0.04 -3.89 -5.58
C LEU A 71 1.06 -3.12 -6.44
N LYS A 72 0.59 -2.43 -7.48
CA LYS A 72 1.43 -1.58 -8.33
C LYS A 72 2.02 -0.40 -7.56
N PRO A 73 1.22 0.52 -6.95
CA PRO A 73 1.80 1.65 -6.21
C PRO A 73 2.67 1.20 -5.03
N VAL A 74 2.33 0.09 -4.36
CA VAL A 74 3.18 -0.46 -3.27
C VAL A 74 4.59 -0.76 -3.75
N ILE A 75 4.72 -1.45 -4.87
CA ILE A 75 6.03 -1.87 -5.37
C ILE A 75 6.74 -0.71 -6.06
N ASP A 76 6.02 0.09 -6.85
CA ASP A 76 6.61 1.19 -7.60
C ASP A 76 7.16 2.28 -6.67
N ILE A 77 6.37 2.68 -5.68
CA ILE A 77 6.72 3.77 -4.76
C ILE A 77 7.62 3.26 -3.64
N GLY A 78 7.35 2.07 -3.10
CA GLY A 78 8.15 1.46 -2.04
C GLY A 78 9.59 1.19 -2.46
N ILE A 79 9.80 0.68 -3.68
CA ILE A 79 11.14 0.36 -4.21
C ILE A 79 11.69 1.51 -5.08
N SER A 80 10.94 2.61 -5.25
CA SER A 80 11.32 3.75 -6.11
C SER A 80 11.72 3.33 -7.54
N LYS A 81 11.11 2.27 -8.08
CA LYS A 81 11.32 1.78 -9.44
C LYS A 81 10.02 1.91 -10.22
N LYS A 82 10.10 2.34 -11.49
CA LYS A 82 8.95 2.29 -12.40
C LYS A 82 8.74 0.85 -12.86
N ALA A 83 8.27 -0.04 -11.99
CA ALA A 83 7.74 -1.30 -12.48
C ALA A 83 6.45 -0.95 -13.23
N LYS A 84 6.24 -1.49 -14.43
CA LYS A 84 4.95 -1.29 -15.12
C LYS A 84 3.88 -2.13 -14.37
N ARG A 85 2.90 -2.68 -15.06
CA ARG A 85 1.97 -3.66 -14.45
C ARG A 85 2.60 -5.03 -14.14
N TRP A 86 3.94 -5.14 -14.19
CA TRP A 86 4.69 -6.38 -13.96
C TRP A 86 4.36 -7.07 -12.63
N PRO A 87 4.26 -6.35 -11.49
CA PRO A 87 3.92 -6.99 -10.23
C PRO A 87 2.55 -7.67 -10.23
N GLN A 88 1.57 -7.05 -10.88
CA GLN A 88 0.22 -7.61 -11.01
C GLN A 88 0.22 -8.88 -11.87
N PHE A 89 1.01 -8.90 -12.97
CA PHE A 89 1.18 -10.11 -13.77
C PHE A 89 1.87 -11.22 -13.00
N PHE A 90 2.90 -10.91 -12.21
CA PHE A 90 3.61 -11.92 -11.41
C PHE A 90 2.71 -12.54 -10.34
N VAL A 91 1.98 -11.72 -9.58
CA VAL A 91 1.02 -12.19 -8.58
C VAL A 91 -0.15 -12.93 -9.22
N GLY A 92 -0.66 -12.45 -10.36
CA GLY A 92 -1.70 -13.13 -11.12
C GLY A 92 -1.25 -14.50 -11.63
N PHE A 93 0.00 -14.60 -12.12
CA PHE A 93 0.57 -15.86 -12.58
C PHE A 93 0.77 -16.86 -11.44
N ILE A 94 1.30 -16.42 -10.29
CA ILE A 94 1.44 -17.27 -9.10
C ILE A 94 0.07 -17.75 -8.62
N SER A 95 -0.92 -16.86 -8.55
CA SER A 95 -2.27 -17.20 -8.12
C SER A 95 -2.91 -18.20 -9.08
N LEU A 96 -2.72 -18.02 -10.39
CA LEU A 96 -3.18 -18.98 -11.40
C LEU A 96 -2.50 -20.35 -11.26
N ALA A 97 -1.19 -20.38 -11.07
CA ALA A 97 -0.44 -21.61 -10.84
C ALA A 97 -0.91 -22.33 -9.57
N ALA A 98 -1.23 -21.59 -8.51
CA ALA A 98 -1.78 -22.13 -7.27
C ALA A 98 -3.19 -22.72 -7.49
N SER A 99 -4.06 -22.03 -8.23
CA SER A 99 -5.37 -22.57 -8.61
C SER A 99 -5.26 -23.83 -9.47
N LEU A 100 -4.29 -23.89 -10.40
CA LEU A 100 -4.05 -25.09 -11.21
C LEU A 100 -3.55 -26.26 -10.35
N TYR A 101 -2.68 -25.99 -9.38
CA TYR A 101 -2.24 -26.98 -8.41
C TYR A 101 -3.42 -27.53 -7.60
N ASP A 102 -4.31 -26.66 -7.12
CA ASP A 102 -5.51 -27.06 -6.39
C ASP A 102 -6.44 -27.93 -7.28
N ALA A 103 -6.64 -27.54 -8.54
CA ALA A 103 -7.47 -28.29 -9.49
C ALA A 103 -6.93 -29.71 -9.77
N VAL A 104 -5.60 -29.87 -9.92
CA VAL A 104 -4.98 -31.19 -10.11
C VAL A 104 -5.16 -32.09 -8.89
N ASN A 105 -5.20 -31.50 -7.69
CA ASN A 105 -5.40 -32.21 -6.42
C ASN A 105 -6.88 -32.38 -6.04
N GLN A 106 -7.81 -32.16 -6.99
CA GLN A 106 -9.27 -32.25 -6.78
C GLN A 106 -9.79 -31.35 -5.64
N GLN A 107 -9.09 -30.25 -5.36
CA GLN A 107 -9.51 -29.23 -4.42
C GLN A 107 -10.49 -28.25 -5.07
N PRO A 108 -11.27 -27.48 -4.27
CA PRO A 108 -12.09 -26.39 -4.79
C PRO A 108 -11.24 -25.34 -5.53
N PHE A 109 -11.90 -24.49 -6.34
CA PHE A 109 -11.22 -23.41 -7.07
C PHE A 109 -10.50 -22.42 -6.13
N PHE A 110 -11.09 -22.16 -4.96
CA PHE A 110 -10.47 -21.42 -3.85
C PHE A 110 -9.76 -22.37 -2.89
N GLY A 111 -8.98 -23.29 -3.44
CA GLY A 111 -8.27 -24.32 -2.70
C GLY A 111 -7.18 -23.75 -1.78
N ALA A 112 -6.50 -24.65 -1.07
CA ALA A 112 -5.52 -24.27 -0.06
C ALA A 112 -4.34 -23.51 -0.67
N GLY A 113 -3.93 -23.88 -1.89
CA GLY A 113 -2.88 -23.20 -2.64
C GLY A 113 -3.27 -21.75 -2.96
N LEU A 114 -4.45 -21.54 -3.56
CA LEU A 114 -4.91 -20.19 -3.90
C LEU A 114 -5.09 -19.33 -2.65
N THR A 115 -5.71 -19.86 -1.59
CA THR A 115 -5.90 -19.13 -0.33
C THR A 115 -4.56 -18.73 0.29
N ALA A 116 -3.61 -19.67 0.41
CA ALA A 116 -2.29 -19.39 0.97
C ALA A 116 -1.52 -18.36 0.13
N SER A 117 -1.56 -18.48 -1.20
CA SER A 117 -0.92 -17.50 -2.09
C SER A 117 -1.54 -16.11 -1.93
N THR A 118 -2.88 -16.04 -1.84
CA THR A 118 -3.63 -14.80 -1.63
C THR A 118 -3.24 -14.14 -0.32
N MET A 119 -3.23 -14.89 0.77
CA MET A 119 -2.85 -14.40 2.08
C MET A 119 -1.41 -13.86 2.11
N LEU A 120 -0.48 -14.53 1.43
CA LEU A 120 0.92 -14.12 1.38
C LEU A 120 1.09 -12.73 0.75
N TRP A 121 0.58 -12.53 -0.46
CA TRP A 121 0.76 -11.24 -1.13
C TRP A 121 -0.11 -10.14 -0.52
N MET A 122 -1.28 -10.48 0.04
CA MET A 122 -2.11 -9.54 0.81
C MET A 122 -1.39 -9.05 2.05
N THR A 123 -0.77 -9.96 2.81
CA THR A 123 0.05 -9.64 3.99
C THR A 123 1.19 -8.71 3.60
N TYR A 124 1.85 -8.97 2.48
CA TYR A 124 2.89 -8.08 1.96
C TYR A 124 2.35 -6.68 1.63
N VAL A 125 1.27 -6.57 0.86
CA VAL A 125 0.68 -5.29 0.43
C VAL A 125 0.20 -4.47 1.63
N TYR A 126 -0.70 -5.04 2.44
CA TYR A 126 -1.31 -4.35 3.57
C TYR A 126 -0.32 -4.12 4.71
N GLY A 127 0.63 -5.04 4.93
CA GLY A 127 1.69 -4.86 5.91
C GLY A 127 2.60 -3.71 5.54
N HIS A 128 3.05 -3.66 4.28
CA HIS A 128 3.89 -2.57 3.80
C HIS A 128 3.16 -1.21 3.86
N LEU A 129 1.88 -1.18 3.44
CA LEU A 129 1.03 0.01 3.55
C LEU A 129 0.86 0.46 5.00
N GLY A 130 0.49 -0.46 5.89
CA GLY A 130 0.24 -0.17 7.30
C GLY A 130 1.46 0.41 8.00
N VAL A 131 2.63 -0.23 7.84
CA VAL A 131 3.89 0.28 8.38
C VAL A 131 4.23 1.66 7.80
N SER A 132 4.04 1.85 6.49
CA SER A 132 4.33 3.13 5.83
C SER A 132 3.44 4.27 6.36
N PHE A 133 2.16 4.00 6.57
CA PHE A 133 1.22 4.97 7.12
C PHE A 133 1.54 5.37 8.56
N LEU A 134 1.84 4.38 9.42
CA LEU A 134 2.23 4.62 10.81
C LEU A 134 3.52 5.45 10.88
N LEU A 135 4.53 5.09 10.07
CA LEU A 135 5.77 5.85 9.97
C LEU A 135 5.52 7.28 9.48
N SER A 136 4.71 7.45 8.43
CA SER A 136 4.35 8.76 7.89
C SER A 136 3.69 9.67 8.94
N ALA A 137 2.77 9.11 9.73
CA ALA A 137 2.15 9.83 10.85
C ALA A 137 3.16 10.22 11.94
N ALA A 138 4.16 9.38 12.21
CA ALA A 138 5.20 9.65 13.21
C ALA A 138 6.19 10.73 12.75
N ILE A 139 6.73 10.61 11.52
CA ILE A 139 7.86 11.45 11.05
C ILE A 139 7.47 12.64 10.17
N LYS A 140 6.17 12.84 9.92
CA LYS A 140 5.63 13.91 9.06
C LYS A 140 6.21 13.85 7.64
N THR A 141 6.21 12.66 7.04
CA THR A 141 6.75 12.47 5.68
C THR A 141 6.03 13.38 4.69
N PRO A 142 6.73 14.28 3.97
CA PRO A 142 6.12 15.14 2.97
C PRO A 142 5.75 14.32 1.72
N GLY A 143 4.59 14.63 1.14
CA GLY A 143 4.09 13.94 -0.04
C GLY A 143 3.49 12.57 0.28
N CYS A 144 4.07 11.51 -0.31
CA CYS A 144 3.49 10.18 -0.25
C CYS A 144 3.98 9.32 0.92
N GLU A 145 3.05 8.78 1.70
CA GLU A 145 3.32 7.91 2.86
C GLU A 145 4.16 6.68 2.52
N MET A 146 4.03 6.12 1.32
CA MET A 146 4.83 4.96 0.89
C MET A 146 6.31 5.25 0.81
N ARG A 147 6.68 6.54 0.79
CA ARG A 147 8.07 6.98 0.87
C ARG A 147 8.57 7.23 2.29
N ALA A 148 7.76 6.99 3.32
CA ALA A 148 8.17 7.17 4.71
C ALA A 148 9.39 6.32 5.07
N ILE A 149 9.52 5.11 4.52
CA ILE A 149 10.69 4.24 4.76
C ILE A 149 11.97 4.85 4.14
N PRO A 150 12.03 5.14 2.82
CA PRO A 150 13.17 5.86 2.24
C PRO A 150 13.47 7.21 2.89
N HIS A 151 12.44 7.95 3.30
CA HIS A 151 12.60 9.25 3.96
C HIS A 151 13.15 9.12 5.38
N LEU A 152 12.76 8.08 6.13
CA LEU A 152 13.38 7.77 7.42
C LEU A 152 14.85 7.42 7.24
N TRP A 153 15.16 6.57 6.26
CA TRP A 153 16.53 6.20 5.93
C TRP A 153 17.37 7.42 5.54
N SER A 154 16.82 8.32 4.73
CA SER A 154 17.50 9.54 4.29
C SER A 154 17.81 10.48 5.45
N LYS A 155 16.88 10.60 6.41
CA LYS A 155 17.09 11.36 7.65
C LYS A 155 18.18 10.74 8.55
N LEU A 156 18.31 9.41 8.54
CA LEU A 156 19.35 8.70 9.30
C LEU A 156 20.73 8.79 8.61
N THR A 157 20.79 8.74 7.28
CA THR A 157 22.06 8.75 6.51
C THR A 157 22.49 10.14 6.06
N GLY A 158 21.69 11.19 6.31
CA GLY A 158 21.94 12.55 5.82
C GLY A 158 21.87 12.68 4.30
N SER A 159 21.30 11.69 3.60
CA SER A 159 21.20 11.69 2.15
C SER A 159 19.92 12.38 1.70
N SER A 160 19.94 13.05 0.55
CA SER A 160 18.75 13.67 -0.04
C SER A 160 17.92 12.61 -0.78
N THR A 161 16.62 12.48 -0.45
CA THR A 161 15.68 11.65 -1.19
C THR A 161 14.69 12.51 -1.96
N LEU A 162 14.38 12.09 -3.18
CA LEU A 162 13.32 12.70 -3.97
C LEU A 162 11.98 12.63 -3.22
N GLU A 163 11.08 13.55 -3.53
CA GLU A 163 9.70 13.58 -3.06
C GLU A 163 8.74 13.11 -4.15
N HIS A 164 7.51 12.74 -3.78
CA HIS A 164 6.51 12.27 -4.73
C HIS A 164 5.11 12.67 -4.26
N TYR A 165 4.27 13.11 -5.19
CA TYR A 165 2.86 13.32 -4.92
C TYR A 165 2.19 11.99 -4.68
N CYS A 166 1.34 11.91 -3.65
CA CYS A 166 0.65 10.67 -3.35
C CYS A 166 -0.62 10.58 -4.20
N PRO A 167 -0.82 9.48 -4.94
CA PRO A 167 -2.06 9.26 -5.64
C PRO A 167 -3.19 8.99 -4.64
N GLY A 168 -4.33 9.66 -4.80
CA GLY A 168 -5.53 9.44 -3.99
C GLY A 168 -5.94 10.58 -3.05
N PRO A 169 -6.82 10.31 -2.06
CA PRO A 169 -7.58 11.35 -1.35
C PRO A 169 -6.78 12.10 -0.28
N LEU A 170 -5.58 11.65 0.08
CA LEU A 170 -4.79 12.23 1.16
C LEU A 170 -4.19 13.60 0.80
N SER A 171 -3.78 13.79 -0.45
CA SER A 171 -3.25 15.08 -0.94
C SER A 171 -4.30 16.21 -0.90
N PRO A 172 -5.57 15.98 -1.30
CA PRO A 172 -6.66 16.91 -1.07
C PRO A 172 -6.90 17.26 0.41
N ILE A 173 -6.84 16.28 1.32
CA ILE A 173 -7.04 16.50 2.76
C ILE A 173 -5.94 17.41 3.33
N ASP A 174 -4.67 17.12 3.03
CA ASP A 174 -3.56 17.94 3.49
C ASP A 174 -3.66 19.38 2.93
N THR A 175 -4.09 19.52 1.68
CA THR A 175 -4.27 20.83 1.04
C THR A 175 -5.43 21.63 1.65
N TRP A 176 -6.54 20.96 1.99
CA TRP A 176 -7.67 21.55 2.70
C TRP A 176 -7.27 22.01 4.11
N GLU A 177 -6.56 21.17 4.85
CA GLU A 177 -6.07 21.49 6.19
C GLU A 177 -5.18 22.75 6.18
N ARG A 178 -4.24 22.86 5.22
CA ARG A 178 -3.42 24.07 5.09
C ARG A 178 -4.26 25.32 4.86
N LYS A 179 -5.29 25.26 4.02
CA LYS A 179 -6.15 26.43 3.74
C LYS A 179 -6.91 26.92 4.98
N LEU A 180 -7.19 26.03 5.93
CA LEU A 180 -7.88 26.38 7.17
C LEU A 180 -6.96 26.99 8.22
N PHE A 181 -5.72 26.50 8.34
CA PHE A 181 -4.80 26.91 9.41
C PHE A 181 -3.74 27.95 9.00
N HIS A 182 -3.57 28.23 7.71
CA HIS A 182 -2.69 29.29 7.18
C HIS A 182 -3.50 30.47 6.61
N LYS A 183 -4.39 31.04 7.44
CA LYS A 183 -5.04 32.33 7.16
C LYS A 183 -4.54 33.40 8.12
#